data_AF-A0AAF6B3I5-F1
#
_entry.id   AF-A0AAF6B3I5-F1
#
_cell.length_a   1.000
_cell.length_b   1.000
_cell.length_c   1.000
_cell.angle_alpha   90.00
_cell.angle_beta   90.00
_cell.angle_gamma   90.00
#
_symmetry.space_group_name_H-M   'P 1'
#
loop_
_entity.id
_entity.type
_entity.pdbx_description
1 polymer ?
#
loop_
_entity_poly.entity_id
_entity_poly.type
_entity_poly.pdbx_seq_one_letter_code
_entity_poly.pdbx_strand_id
1 'polypeptide(L)'
;MEIVHNVAHEWTGLINNPAHPDNEDMGNFIYAARDPIFYTHHSNVDRLWDVWKTIPDKVTIAGNRQRVDYTSSDFLDSEFTFFDENQDMVIVTIRDSLDSSKLGYKYADVSESDNLWINYEPLPPHKPSEPWNPSHWPAVVPSGNNTIGKVPSSFKLERRAPTKKDLKGKGLKHLNQLQEEIVLEKVSIPHSAYARFDVFINFPEAKRETHLYMSEYVGTFTHLPSGMVDMSASVSQSFVTESDGQFRLFNIRYSVGQALRRLGIADWNTDVVVTIVSKGLRRTNPTIDFYFSDIKQDFQ
;
A
#
# COMPACT_ATOMS: atom_id res chain seq x y z
N MET A 1 -0.76 5.96 1.90
CA MET A 1 -0.24 7.15 1.18
C MET A 1 1.03 6.83 0.40
N GLU A 2 1.94 6.05 0.99
CA GLU A 2 3.19 5.60 0.33
C GLU A 2 3.00 5.03 -1.09
N ILE A 3 1.88 4.34 -1.36
CA ILE A 3 1.55 3.83 -2.70
C ILE A 3 1.48 4.94 -3.76
N VAL A 4 0.72 6.00 -3.50
CA VAL A 4 0.53 7.10 -4.47
C VAL A 4 1.81 7.92 -4.60
N HIS A 5 2.57 8.03 -3.50
CA HIS A 5 3.92 8.58 -3.47
C HIS A 5 4.86 7.79 -4.42
N ASN A 6 4.90 6.47 -4.30
CA ASN A 6 5.76 5.62 -5.13
C ASN A 6 5.41 5.71 -6.63
N VAL A 7 4.12 5.85 -6.97
CA VAL A 7 3.69 6.08 -8.36
C VAL A 7 4.20 7.42 -8.91
N ALA A 8 4.20 8.49 -8.11
CA ALA A 8 4.70 9.80 -8.54
C ALA A 8 6.22 9.79 -8.77
N HIS A 9 6.97 9.10 -7.90
CA HIS A 9 8.40 8.83 -8.07
C HIS A 9 8.69 8.10 -9.38
N GLU A 10 8.05 6.95 -9.61
CA GLU A 10 8.21 6.19 -10.86
C GLU A 10 7.85 7.03 -12.10
N TRP A 11 6.76 7.81 -12.01
CA TRP A 11 6.26 8.60 -13.14
C TRP A 11 7.21 9.72 -13.54
N THR A 12 7.86 10.34 -12.56
CA THR A 12 8.76 11.50 -12.75
C THR A 12 10.18 11.06 -13.14
N GLY A 13 10.61 9.86 -12.73
CA GLY A 13 11.89 9.29 -13.12
C GLY A 13 12.05 9.07 -14.63
N LEU A 14 13.28 8.84 -15.06
CA LEU A 14 13.68 8.73 -16.46
C LEU A 14 13.67 7.29 -17.00
N ILE A 15 12.61 6.53 -16.69
CA ILE A 15 12.51 5.07 -16.91
C ILE A 15 12.76 4.58 -18.34
N ASN A 16 12.59 5.45 -19.34
CA ASN A 16 12.78 5.14 -20.75
C ASN A 16 14.05 5.77 -21.34
N ASN A 17 14.94 6.30 -20.50
CA ASN A 17 16.19 6.92 -20.92
C ASN A 17 17.36 5.96 -20.69
N PRO A 18 18.01 5.43 -21.74
CA PRO A 18 19.14 4.52 -21.60
C PRO A 18 20.34 5.11 -20.83
N ALA A 19 20.45 6.44 -20.75
CA ALA A 19 21.49 7.11 -19.97
C ALA A 19 21.19 7.13 -18.45
N HIS A 20 19.98 6.75 -18.04
CA HIS A 20 19.50 6.69 -16.67
C HIS A 20 18.86 5.32 -16.41
N PRO A 21 19.68 4.25 -16.35
CA PRO A 21 19.21 2.87 -16.30
C PRO A 21 18.48 2.51 -15.00
N ASP A 22 18.67 3.28 -13.93
CA ASP A 22 18.08 3.04 -12.62
C ASP A 22 16.79 3.86 -12.41
N ASN A 23 16.25 4.46 -13.48
CA ASN A 23 15.10 5.37 -13.42
C ASN A 23 15.39 6.66 -12.62
N GLU A 24 16.61 7.17 -12.72
CA GLU A 24 17.03 8.40 -12.05
C GLU A 24 16.23 9.62 -12.53
N ASP A 25 16.16 10.71 -11.76
CA ASP A 25 16.53 10.78 -10.33
C ASP A 25 15.36 10.28 -9.47
N MET A 26 14.15 10.81 -9.70
CA MET A 26 12.95 10.55 -8.88
C MET A 26 12.52 9.08 -8.78
N GLY A 27 12.83 8.23 -9.76
CA GLY A 27 12.35 6.85 -9.79
C GLY A 27 13.09 5.87 -8.87
N ASN A 28 14.14 6.33 -8.18
CA ASN A 28 14.95 5.52 -7.28
C ASN A 28 15.37 6.33 -6.04
N PHE A 29 15.16 5.78 -4.85
CA PHE A 29 15.36 6.50 -3.59
C PHE A 29 16.80 6.98 -3.35
N ILE A 30 17.82 6.37 -3.98
CA ILE A 30 19.21 6.85 -3.86
C ILE A 30 19.39 8.22 -4.52
N TYR A 31 18.66 8.46 -5.60
CA TYR A 31 18.87 9.59 -6.48
C TYR A 31 17.77 10.64 -6.38
N ALA A 32 16.59 10.27 -5.86
CA ALA A 32 15.39 11.08 -5.91
C ALA A 32 15.58 12.52 -5.44
N ALA A 33 16.31 12.75 -4.34
CA ALA A 33 16.55 14.08 -3.80
C ALA A 33 17.46 14.98 -4.65
N ARG A 34 18.11 14.46 -5.71
CA ARG A 34 18.88 15.27 -6.67
C ARG A 34 17.98 16.12 -7.56
N ASP A 35 16.74 15.69 -7.78
CA ASP A 35 15.73 16.48 -8.46
C ASP A 35 15.00 17.38 -7.44
N PRO A 36 15.05 18.72 -7.57
CA PRO A 36 14.37 19.63 -6.64
C PRO A 36 12.87 19.37 -6.48
N ILE A 37 12.20 18.75 -7.46
CA ILE A 37 10.77 18.42 -7.35
C ILE A 37 10.48 17.45 -6.20
N PHE A 38 11.47 16.64 -5.79
CA PHE A 38 11.39 15.72 -4.65
C PHE A 38 10.82 16.40 -3.40
N TYR A 39 11.35 17.56 -3.05
CA TYR A 39 10.95 18.27 -1.84
C TYR A 39 9.51 18.80 -1.93
N THR A 40 9.10 19.29 -3.11
CA THR A 40 7.70 19.72 -3.32
C THR A 40 6.72 18.55 -3.35
N HIS A 41 7.14 17.40 -3.88
CA HIS A 41 6.38 16.15 -3.81
C HIS A 41 6.16 15.72 -2.35
N HIS A 42 7.23 15.64 -1.57
CA HIS A 42 7.17 15.26 -0.16
C HIS A 42 6.44 16.28 0.71
N SER A 43 6.48 17.57 0.37
CA SER A 43 5.67 18.59 1.04
C SER A 43 4.17 18.31 0.88
N ASN A 44 3.71 17.87 -0.31
CA ASN A 44 2.31 17.46 -0.43
C ASN A 44 2.02 16.11 0.26
N VAL A 45 2.99 15.19 0.35
CA VAL A 45 2.81 13.94 1.13
C VAL A 45 2.66 14.24 2.62
N ASP A 46 3.47 15.15 3.15
CA ASP A 46 3.39 15.65 4.53
C ASP A 46 2.04 16.32 4.79
N ARG A 47 1.60 17.22 3.90
CA ARG A 47 0.26 17.81 3.96
C ARG A 47 -0.86 16.77 4.05
N LEU A 48 -0.76 15.67 3.29
CA LEU A 48 -1.80 14.65 3.28
C LEU A 48 -1.92 13.91 4.62
N TRP A 49 -0.90 13.94 5.49
CA TRP A 49 -1.00 13.45 6.87
C TRP A 49 -2.06 14.26 7.64
N ASP A 50 -1.97 15.58 7.57
CA ASP A 50 -2.93 16.48 8.21
C ASP A 50 -4.32 16.33 7.62
N VAL A 51 -4.43 16.24 6.28
CA VAL A 51 -5.72 16.00 5.62
C VAL A 51 -6.32 14.67 6.07
N TRP A 52 -5.53 13.59 6.14
CA TRP A 52 -6.01 12.26 6.54
C TRP A 52 -6.74 12.28 7.89
N LYS A 53 -6.23 13.01 8.89
CA LYS A 53 -6.88 13.17 10.22
C LYS A 53 -8.29 13.79 10.13
N THR A 54 -8.58 14.56 9.08
CA THR A 54 -9.87 15.25 8.88
C THR A 54 -10.89 14.47 8.06
N ILE A 55 -10.46 13.42 7.34
CA ILE A 55 -11.35 12.68 6.44
C ILE A 55 -12.46 11.99 7.27
N PRO A 56 -13.72 11.98 6.81
CA PRO A 56 -14.79 11.20 7.44
C PRO A 56 -14.55 9.69 7.37
N ASP A 57 -14.99 8.94 8.38
CA ASP A 57 -14.93 7.48 8.33
C ASP A 57 -16.07 6.92 7.48
N LYS A 58 -15.74 6.62 6.22
CA LYS A 58 -16.62 5.90 5.30
C LYS A 58 -16.29 4.41 5.23
N VAL A 59 -15.34 3.90 6.03
CA VAL A 59 -14.77 2.55 5.86
C VAL A 59 -15.41 1.57 6.84
N THR A 60 -15.54 1.94 8.10
CA THR A 60 -16.16 1.08 9.12
C THR A 60 -17.69 1.11 9.04
N ILE A 61 -18.35 0.17 9.72
CA ILE A 61 -19.81 0.15 9.83
C ILE A 61 -20.29 1.24 10.80
N ALA A 62 -19.51 1.56 11.82
CA ALA A 62 -19.83 2.60 12.79
C ALA A 62 -19.86 4.00 12.16
N GLY A 63 -19.06 4.23 11.11
CA GLY A 63 -19.03 5.47 10.34
C GLY A 63 -18.54 6.69 11.13
N ASN A 64 -17.91 6.47 12.28
CA ASN A 64 -17.51 7.52 13.23
C ASN A 64 -16.11 7.31 13.81
N ARG A 65 -15.29 6.43 13.20
CA ARG A 65 -13.89 6.23 13.62
C ARG A 65 -13.10 7.52 13.35
N GLN A 66 -12.50 8.08 14.38
CA GLN A 66 -11.54 9.16 14.21
C GLN A 66 -10.19 8.59 13.75
N ARG A 67 -9.56 9.26 12.79
CA ARG A 67 -8.19 9.00 12.37
C ARG A 67 -7.26 9.78 13.28
N VAL A 68 -6.36 9.08 13.96
CA VAL A 68 -5.50 9.65 15.00
C VAL A 68 -4.07 9.18 14.81
N ASP A 69 -3.12 9.99 15.27
CA ASP A 69 -1.71 9.62 15.28
C ASP A 69 -1.45 8.40 16.17
N TYR A 70 -0.36 7.69 15.89
CA TYR A 70 0.08 6.58 16.73
C TYR A 70 0.51 7.08 18.11
N THR A 71 0.16 6.32 19.15
CA THR A 71 0.42 6.70 20.55
C THR A 71 1.44 5.79 21.25
N SER A 72 2.01 4.81 20.55
CA SER A 72 3.02 3.92 21.13
C SER A 72 4.33 4.67 21.36
N SER A 73 4.96 4.47 22.51
CA SER A 73 6.29 5.02 22.84
C SER A 73 7.33 4.65 21.79
N ASP A 74 7.34 3.40 21.32
CA ASP A 74 8.29 2.93 20.30
C ASP A 74 8.25 3.78 19.02
N PHE A 75 7.07 4.31 18.67
CA PHE A 75 6.91 5.23 17.56
C PHE A 75 7.26 6.66 17.98
N LEU A 76 6.63 7.16 19.04
CA LEU A 76 6.75 8.57 19.46
C LEU A 76 8.17 8.99 19.84
N ASP A 77 8.92 8.06 20.44
CA ASP A 77 10.26 8.28 20.97
C ASP A 77 11.36 7.83 19.99
N SER A 78 10.99 7.47 18.74
CA SER A 78 11.96 7.23 17.67
C SER A 78 12.70 8.52 17.33
N GLU A 79 14.04 8.43 17.30
CA GLU A 79 14.95 9.55 17.07
C GLU A 79 15.53 9.56 15.65
N PHE A 80 15.71 10.75 15.09
CA PHE A 80 16.38 10.98 13.81
C PHE A 80 17.37 12.13 13.94
N THR A 81 18.45 12.09 13.18
CA THR A 81 19.52 13.10 13.22
C THR A 81 19.57 13.87 11.91
N PHE A 82 19.56 15.20 11.99
CA PHE A 82 19.66 16.11 10.84
C PHE A 82 20.72 17.19 11.07
N PHE A 83 21.17 17.81 9.99
CA PHE A 83 21.87 19.09 10.06
C PHE A 83 20.84 20.23 9.96
N ASP A 84 20.94 21.22 10.83
CA ASP A 84 20.14 22.44 10.75
C ASP A 84 20.77 23.49 9.79
N GLU A 85 20.16 24.67 9.69
CA GLU A 85 20.66 25.76 8.85
C GLU A 85 22.00 26.35 9.32
N ASN A 86 22.41 26.10 10.57
CA ASN A 86 23.66 26.54 11.18
C ASN A 86 24.77 25.50 11.05
N GLN A 87 24.49 24.37 10.39
CA GLN A 87 25.38 23.21 10.25
C GLN A 87 25.60 22.44 11.56
N ASP A 88 24.73 22.65 12.55
CA ASP A 88 24.74 21.90 13.79
C ASP A 88 23.95 20.60 13.62
N MET A 89 24.43 19.54 14.27
CA MET A 89 23.75 18.26 14.28
C MET A 89 22.68 18.26 15.36
N VAL A 90 21.42 18.07 14.97
CA VAL A 90 20.26 18.10 15.85
C VAL A 90 19.56 16.73 15.82
N ILE A 91 19.22 16.22 17.01
CA ILE A 91 18.40 15.02 17.17
C ILE A 91 16.96 15.46 17.39
N VAL A 92 16.04 14.90 16.60
CA VAL A 92 14.60 15.15 16.68
C VAL A 92 13.86 13.87 16.96
N THR A 93 12.69 13.98 17.60
CA THR A 93 11.81 12.84 17.88
C THR A 93 10.53 12.94 17.05
N ILE A 94 9.87 11.80 16.79
CA ILE A 94 8.59 11.80 16.07
C ILE A 94 7.54 12.64 16.81
N ARG A 95 7.44 12.50 18.15
CA ARG A 95 6.42 13.21 18.94
C ARG A 95 6.45 14.73 18.78
N ASP A 96 7.62 15.31 18.51
CA ASP A 96 7.78 16.76 18.35
C ASP A 96 7.44 17.23 16.92
N SER A 97 7.22 16.29 15.99
CA SER A 97 6.90 16.57 14.57
C SER A 97 5.43 16.44 14.18
N LEU A 98 4.57 15.86 15.05
CA LEU A 98 3.17 15.55 14.73
C LEU A 98 2.25 16.78 14.61
N ASP A 99 2.71 17.95 15.06
CA ASP A 99 1.98 19.21 15.03
C ASP A 99 2.80 20.26 14.27
N SER A 100 2.48 20.43 12.99
CA SER A 100 3.14 21.38 12.08
C SER A 100 3.11 22.82 12.58
N SER A 101 2.11 23.20 13.39
CA SER A 101 2.02 24.56 13.95
C SER A 101 3.13 24.87 14.96
N LYS A 102 3.62 23.85 15.69
CA LYS A 102 4.77 23.99 16.60
C LYS A 102 6.10 24.08 15.86
N LEU A 103 6.14 23.54 14.64
CA LEU A 103 7.27 23.65 13.72
C LEU A 103 7.29 24.97 12.96
N GLY A 104 6.29 25.83 13.14
CA GLY A 104 6.25 27.17 12.58
C GLY A 104 5.79 27.25 11.12
N TYR A 105 5.15 26.20 10.58
CA TYR A 105 4.60 26.22 9.22
C TYR A 105 3.15 25.73 9.17
N LYS A 106 2.50 26.00 8.04
CA LYS A 106 1.17 25.48 7.69
C LYS A 106 0.99 25.44 6.19
N TYR A 107 0.08 24.58 5.73
CA TYR A 107 -0.32 24.54 4.33
C TYR A 107 -1.42 25.56 4.02
N ALA A 108 -1.45 26.02 2.78
CA ALA A 108 -2.59 26.78 2.26
C ALA A 108 -3.84 25.89 2.27
N ASP A 109 -4.99 26.49 2.59
CA ASP A 109 -6.27 25.79 2.51
C ASP A 109 -6.65 25.56 1.05
N VAL A 110 -6.78 24.29 0.68
CA VAL A 110 -7.23 23.83 -0.64
C VAL A 110 -8.33 22.78 -0.49
N SER A 111 -9.08 22.83 0.61
CA SER A 111 -10.13 21.86 0.97
C SER A 111 -11.21 21.70 -0.12
N GLU A 112 -11.51 22.75 -0.89
CA GLU A 112 -12.40 22.67 -2.05
C GLU A 112 -11.89 21.66 -3.11
N SER A 113 -10.58 21.66 -3.38
CA SER A 113 -9.96 20.69 -4.27
C SER A 113 -9.90 19.30 -3.64
N ASP A 114 -9.70 19.23 -2.32
CA ASP A 114 -9.67 17.94 -1.62
C ASP A 114 -11.01 17.22 -1.66
N ASN A 115 -12.09 17.98 -1.54
CA ASN A 115 -13.44 17.46 -1.57
C ASN A 115 -13.76 16.70 -2.88
N LEU A 116 -13.05 16.98 -3.98
CA LEU A 116 -13.21 16.26 -5.25
C LEU A 116 -12.78 14.80 -5.14
N TRP A 117 -11.69 14.51 -4.42
CA TRP A 117 -11.19 13.13 -4.27
C TRP A 117 -11.67 12.46 -2.97
N ILE A 118 -11.98 13.22 -1.92
CA ILE A 118 -12.58 12.71 -0.67
C ILE A 118 -14.00 12.18 -0.90
N ASN A 119 -14.75 12.84 -1.79
CA ASN A 119 -16.12 12.48 -2.13
C ASN A 119 -16.23 11.75 -3.46
N TYR A 120 -15.10 11.30 -4.00
CA TYR A 120 -15.09 10.49 -5.20
C TYR A 120 -15.78 9.15 -4.97
N GLU A 121 -16.76 8.83 -5.82
CA GLU A 121 -17.42 7.53 -5.86
C GLU A 121 -17.01 6.81 -7.15
N PRO A 122 -16.52 5.55 -7.07
CA PRO A 122 -16.22 4.76 -8.26
C PRO A 122 -17.45 4.50 -9.13
N LEU A 123 -17.20 4.12 -10.38
CA LEU A 123 -18.22 3.61 -11.27
C LEU A 123 -18.90 2.36 -10.68
N PRO A 124 -20.16 2.10 -11.07
CA PRO A 124 -20.89 0.93 -10.63
C PRO A 124 -20.12 -0.37 -10.91
N PRO A 125 -20.41 -1.44 -10.14
CA PRO A 125 -19.84 -2.75 -10.39
C PRO A 125 -20.00 -3.20 -11.86
N HIS A 126 -18.97 -3.83 -12.37
CA HIS A 126 -19.03 -4.59 -13.60
C HIS A 126 -20.14 -5.65 -13.50
N LYS A 127 -20.99 -5.68 -14.53
CA LYS A 127 -22.01 -6.72 -14.66
C LYS A 127 -21.37 -7.91 -15.38
N PRO A 128 -21.15 -9.04 -14.69
CA PRO A 128 -20.56 -10.20 -15.33
C PRO A 128 -21.51 -10.70 -16.42
N SER A 129 -20.94 -11.21 -17.52
CA SER A 129 -21.74 -11.77 -18.62
C SER A 129 -22.46 -13.06 -18.23
N GLU A 130 -21.93 -13.78 -17.23
CA GLU A 130 -22.47 -15.04 -16.72
C GLU A 130 -22.49 -15.04 -15.18
N PRO A 131 -23.41 -15.78 -14.54
CA PRO A 131 -23.35 -16.03 -13.11
C PRO A 131 -22.05 -16.76 -12.76
N TRP A 132 -21.24 -16.21 -11.87
CA TRP A 132 -19.99 -16.83 -11.44
C TRP A 132 -20.07 -17.29 -9.98
N ASN A 133 -19.40 -18.40 -9.68
CA ASN A 133 -19.33 -19.00 -8.34
C ASN A 133 -17.88 -18.95 -7.84
N PRO A 134 -17.59 -18.42 -6.64
CA PRO A 134 -16.24 -18.39 -6.06
C PRO A 134 -15.51 -19.74 -6.06
N SER A 135 -16.25 -20.85 -6.02
CA SER A 135 -15.73 -22.22 -6.06
C SER A 135 -15.04 -22.59 -7.38
N HIS A 136 -15.23 -21.83 -8.47
CA HIS A 136 -14.49 -22.05 -9.73
C HIS A 136 -13.02 -21.61 -9.64
N TRP A 137 -12.66 -20.82 -8.62
CA TRP A 137 -11.29 -20.35 -8.41
C TRP A 137 -10.61 -21.13 -7.29
N PRO A 138 -9.30 -21.41 -7.42
CA PRO A 138 -8.57 -22.12 -6.39
C PRO A 138 -8.48 -21.28 -5.12
N ALA A 139 -8.58 -21.93 -3.97
CA ALA A 139 -8.11 -21.33 -2.74
C ALA A 139 -6.58 -21.22 -2.76
N VAL A 140 -6.04 -20.25 -2.03
CA VAL A 140 -4.60 -20.16 -1.78
C VAL A 140 -4.12 -21.38 -0.99
N VAL A 141 -2.90 -21.85 -1.27
CA VAL A 141 -2.23 -22.87 -0.45
C VAL A 141 -1.52 -22.17 0.70
N PRO A 142 -1.96 -22.32 1.96
CA PRO A 142 -1.35 -21.61 3.09
C PRO A 142 0.10 -22.05 3.29
N SER A 143 0.99 -21.07 3.52
CA SER A 143 2.45 -21.29 3.58
C SER A 143 3.04 -21.89 2.30
N GLY A 144 2.30 -21.85 1.19
CA GLY A 144 2.74 -22.28 -0.13
C GLY A 144 3.47 -21.18 -0.89
N ASN A 145 3.82 -21.48 -2.15
CA ASN A 145 4.44 -20.52 -3.07
C ASN A 145 3.43 -20.07 -4.12
N ASN A 146 2.45 -19.26 -3.71
CA ASN A 146 1.36 -18.83 -4.59
C ASN A 146 1.85 -17.73 -5.52
N THR A 147 1.50 -17.80 -6.80
CA THR A 147 2.12 -16.97 -7.84
C THR A 147 1.27 -15.75 -8.20
N ILE A 148 1.88 -14.57 -8.14
CA ILE A 148 1.43 -13.35 -8.80
C ILE A 148 2.15 -13.29 -10.13
N GLY A 149 1.50 -13.83 -11.15
CA GLY A 149 2.09 -14.03 -12.46
C GLY A 149 2.01 -12.81 -13.37
N LYS A 150 2.62 -12.93 -14.55
CA LYS A 150 2.46 -11.99 -15.68
C LYS A 150 1.01 -11.90 -16.18
N VAL A 151 0.24 -12.95 -15.98
CA VAL A 151 -1.21 -13.02 -16.22
C VAL A 151 -1.92 -12.82 -14.88
N PRO A 152 -3.06 -12.09 -14.84
CA PRO A 152 -3.84 -11.93 -13.62
C PRO A 152 -4.15 -13.27 -12.94
N SER A 153 -3.93 -13.33 -11.64
CA SER A 153 -4.24 -14.50 -10.81
C SER A 153 -5.48 -14.19 -9.96
N SER A 154 -6.40 -15.16 -9.84
CA SER A 154 -7.60 -15.02 -9.03
C SER A 154 -7.71 -16.16 -8.03
N PHE A 155 -8.00 -15.81 -6.77
CA PHE A 155 -8.04 -16.76 -5.66
C PHE A 155 -9.34 -16.63 -4.88
N LYS A 156 -9.93 -17.76 -4.51
CA LYS A 156 -11.05 -17.81 -3.57
C LYS A 156 -10.56 -17.47 -2.16
N LEU A 157 -11.28 -16.57 -1.49
CA LEU A 157 -11.08 -16.23 -0.08
C LEU A 157 -12.37 -16.50 0.68
N GLU A 158 -12.27 -17.38 1.67
CA GLU A 158 -13.34 -17.66 2.62
C GLU A 158 -13.44 -16.52 3.64
N ARG A 159 -14.66 -16.03 3.84
CA ARG A 159 -14.93 -14.91 4.76
C ARG A 159 -15.57 -15.42 6.05
N ARG A 160 -15.37 -14.65 7.11
CA ARG A 160 -16.06 -14.85 8.40
C ARG A 160 -16.47 -13.51 9.00
N ALA A 161 -17.41 -13.58 9.94
CA ALA A 161 -17.77 -12.42 10.76
C ALA A 161 -16.63 -12.04 11.73
N PRO A 162 -16.49 -10.74 12.08
CA PRO A 162 -15.58 -10.30 13.12
C PRO A 162 -16.03 -10.82 14.50
N THR A 163 -15.07 -11.08 15.38
CA THR A 163 -15.27 -11.63 16.72
C THR A 163 -14.60 -10.75 17.77
N LYS A 164 -14.91 -10.96 19.05
CA LYS A 164 -14.24 -10.23 20.16
C LYS A 164 -12.73 -10.42 20.19
N LYS A 165 -12.20 -11.51 19.63
CA LYS A 165 -10.75 -11.73 19.53
C LYS A 165 -10.09 -10.69 18.62
N ASP A 166 -10.80 -10.25 17.58
CA ASP A 166 -10.31 -9.27 16.60
C ASP A 166 -10.19 -7.85 17.19
N LEU A 167 -10.84 -7.56 18.32
CA LEU A 167 -10.70 -6.27 19.02
C LEU A 167 -9.40 -6.16 19.84
N LYS A 168 -8.77 -7.30 20.16
CA LYS A 168 -7.66 -7.35 21.12
C LYS A 168 -6.47 -6.55 20.59
N GLY A 169 -5.97 -5.63 21.42
CA GLY A 169 -4.78 -4.82 21.09
C GLY A 169 -5.02 -3.63 20.16
N LYS A 170 -6.28 -3.36 19.77
CA LYS A 170 -6.62 -2.27 18.82
C LYS A 170 -7.23 -1.03 19.47
N GLY A 171 -7.51 -1.07 20.77
CA GLY A 171 -8.17 0.02 21.49
C GLY A 171 -9.64 0.26 21.09
N LEU A 172 -10.25 -0.65 20.32
CA LEU A 172 -11.64 -0.56 19.87
C LEU A 172 -12.60 -1.22 20.87
N LYS A 173 -13.81 -0.65 21.02
CA LYS A 173 -14.84 -1.15 21.95
C LYS A 173 -15.87 -2.04 21.27
N HIS A 174 -16.18 -1.77 20.00
CA HIS A 174 -17.27 -2.41 19.28
C HIS A 174 -16.80 -2.99 17.94
N LEU A 175 -17.37 -4.15 17.56
CA LEU A 175 -16.99 -4.86 16.33
C LEU A 175 -17.29 -4.06 15.05
N ASN A 176 -18.29 -3.19 15.08
CA ASN A 176 -18.63 -2.33 13.93
C ASN A 176 -17.58 -1.24 13.66
N GLN A 177 -16.63 -1.03 14.56
CA GLN A 177 -15.47 -0.14 14.38
C GLN A 177 -14.30 -0.83 13.67
N LEU A 178 -14.35 -2.16 13.53
CA LEU A 178 -13.35 -2.92 12.79
C LEU A 178 -13.51 -2.68 11.29
N GLN A 179 -12.38 -2.53 10.65
CA GLN A 179 -12.20 -2.42 9.21
C GLN A 179 -11.82 -3.79 8.66
N GLU A 180 -12.60 -4.29 7.72
CA GLU A 180 -12.29 -5.54 7.02
C GLU A 180 -11.16 -5.32 6.01
N GLU A 181 -10.14 -6.17 6.12
CA GLU A 181 -8.96 -6.16 5.27
C GLU A 181 -8.71 -7.52 4.64
N ILE A 182 -8.03 -7.49 3.49
CA ILE A 182 -7.40 -8.66 2.89
C ILE A 182 -5.89 -8.47 2.96
N VAL A 183 -5.21 -9.49 3.45
CA VAL A 183 -3.76 -9.46 3.67
C VAL A 183 -3.10 -10.50 2.79
N LEU A 184 -2.20 -10.06 1.92
CA LEU A 184 -1.26 -10.93 1.24
C LEU A 184 -0.03 -11.06 2.14
N GLU A 185 0.27 -12.26 2.61
CA GLU A 185 1.35 -12.49 3.56
C GLU A 185 2.65 -12.91 2.88
N LYS A 186 3.76 -12.40 3.41
CA LYS A 186 5.13 -12.74 2.99
C LYS A 186 5.30 -12.67 1.47
N VAL A 187 4.82 -11.59 0.87
CA VAL A 187 5.03 -11.31 -0.54
C VAL A 187 6.52 -11.05 -0.75
N SER A 188 7.17 -11.91 -1.54
CA SER A 188 8.60 -11.87 -1.81
C SER A 188 8.89 -11.04 -3.05
N ILE A 189 9.62 -9.94 -2.87
CA ILE A 189 9.93 -8.97 -3.92
C ILE A 189 11.43 -8.71 -3.97
N PRO A 190 12.11 -8.88 -5.11
CA PRO A 190 13.52 -8.54 -5.22
C PRO A 190 13.77 -7.06 -4.91
N HIS A 191 14.86 -6.74 -4.21
CA HIS A 191 15.16 -5.34 -3.81
C HIS A 191 15.33 -4.40 -5.01
N SER A 192 15.86 -4.93 -6.12
CA SER A 192 16.08 -4.22 -7.37
C SER A 192 14.85 -4.16 -8.27
N ALA A 193 13.81 -4.93 -7.97
CA ALA A 193 12.64 -5.02 -8.82
C ALA A 193 11.63 -3.92 -8.47
N TYR A 194 11.14 -3.22 -9.48
CA TYR A 194 9.86 -2.54 -9.35
C TYR A 194 8.74 -3.59 -9.33
N ALA A 195 7.79 -3.44 -8.41
CA ALA A 195 6.60 -4.28 -8.38
C ALA A 195 5.36 -3.41 -8.22
N ARG A 196 4.31 -3.72 -8.97
CA ARG A 196 3.00 -3.09 -8.78
C ARG A 196 1.89 -4.12 -8.90
N PHE A 197 1.00 -4.16 -7.92
CA PHE A 197 -0.13 -5.10 -7.88
C PHE A 197 -1.42 -4.31 -7.71
N ASP A 198 -2.28 -4.34 -8.73
CA ASP A 198 -3.63 -3.80 -8.61
C ASP A 198 -4.56 -4.94 -8.18
N VAL A 199 -5.36 -4.74 -7.13
CA VAL A 199 -6.20 -5.78 -6.55
C VAL A 199 -7.68 -5.43 -6.70
N PHE A 200 -8.45 -6.43 -7.12
CA PHE A 200 -9.88 -6.35 -7.33
C PHE A 200 -10.60 -7.42 -6.52
N ILE A 201 -11.81 -7.10 -6.07
CA ILE A 201 -12.71 -8.04 -5.41
C ILE A 201 -13.86 -8.37 -6.34
N ASN A 202 -14.10 -9.67 -6.51
CA ASN A 202 -15.22 -10.18 -7.28
C ASN A 202 -15.19 -9.76 -8.77
N PHE A 203 -13.98 -9.56 -9.32
CA PHE A 203 -13.75 -9.27 -10.74
C PHE A 203 -12.66 -10.16 -11.35
N PRO A 204 -12.92 -11.46 -11.54
CA PRO A 204 -11.92 -12.41 -12.05
C PRO A 204 -11.45 -12.13 -13.49
N GLU A 205 -12.22 -11.38 -14.27
CA GLU A 205 -11.86 -10.94 -15.62
C GLU A 205 -10.98 -9.68 -15.62
N ALA A 206 -10.63 -9.14 -14.45
CA ALA A 206 -9.77 -7.97 -14.34
C ALA A 206 -8.41 -8.24 -14.99
N LYS A 207 -8.00 -7.31 -15.83
CA LYS A 207 -6.79 -7.37 -16.66
C LYS A 207 -5.99 -6.08 -16.53
N ARG A 208 -4.87 -6.02 -17.27
CA ARG A 208 -3.96 -4.88 -17.20
C ARG A 208 -4.62 -3.57 -17.64
N GLU A 209 -5.61 -3.64 -18.51
CA GLU A 209 -6.35 -2.48 -19.02
C GLU A 209 -7.58 -2.13 -18.18
N THR A 210 -7.93 -2.97 -17.19
CA THR A 210 -9.07 -2.72 -16.31
C THR A 210 -8.88 -1.41 -15.56
N HIS A 211 -9.90 -0.57 -15.64
CA HIS A 211 -9.91 0.73 -14.99
C HIS A 211 -9.94 0.61 -13.47
N LEU A 212 -9.21 1.49 -12.79
CA LEU A 212 -9.11 1.52 -11.33
C LEU A 212 -10.23 2.32 -10.66
N TYR A 213 -11.09 2.92 -11.47
CA TYR A 213 -12.27 3.66 -11.01
C TYR A 213 -13.53 2.77 -10.93
N MET A 214 -13.37 1.44 -10.87
CA MET A 214 -14.48 0.48 -10.76
C MET A 214 -14.74 0.13 -9.29
N SER A 215 -15.98 -0.21 -8.94
CA SER A 215 -16.35 -0.52 -7.55
C SER A 215 -15.59 -1.70 -6.93
N GLU A 216 -15.11 -2.63 -7.77
CA GLU A 216 -14.33 -3.82 -7.43
C GLU A 216 -12.89 -3.53 -7.05
N TYR A 217 -12.33 -2.41 -7.51
CA TYR A 217 -10.95 -2.04 -7.19
C TYR A 217 -10.83 -1.67 -5.71
N VAL A 218 -9.87 -2.30 -5.02
CA VAL A 218 -9.63 -2.10 -3.58
C VAL A 218 -8.29 -1.45 -3.27
N GLY A 219 -7.35 -1.47 -4.20
CA GLY A 219 -6.09 -0.77 -4.03
C GLY A 219 -4.98 -1.28 -4.93
N THR A 220 -3.88 -0.54 -4.87
CA THR A 220 -2.63 -0.88 -5.53
C THR A 220 -1.55 -1.02 -4.48
N PHE A 221 -0.67 -1.99 -4.63
CA PHE A 221 0.64 -1.99 -3.99
C PHE A 221 1.70 -1.57 -4.99
N THR A 222 2.72 -0.84 -4.53
CA THR A 222 3.88 -0.46 -5.33
C THR A 222 5.15 -0.58 -4.49
N HIS A 223 6.17 -1.20 -5.07
CA HIS A 223 7.53 -1.24 -4.55
C HIS A 223 8.44 -0.51 -5.54
N LEU A 224 9.18 0.48 -5.04
CA LEU A 224 10.26 1.11 -5.78
C LEU A 224 11.58 0.40 -5.46
N PRO A 225 12.46 0.22 -6.44
CA PRO A 225 13.82 -0.18 -6.17
C PRO A 225 14.46 0.78 -5.17
N SER A 226 15.00 0.21 -4.10
CA SER A 226 15.93 0.90 -3.22
C SER A 226 17.23 0.16 -3.39
N GLY A 227 18.24 0.78 -4.00
CA GLY A 227 19.52 0.13 -4.20
C GLY A 227 20.21 -0.06 -2.85
N MET A 228 19.83 -1.10 -2.11
CA MET A 228 20.64 -1.58 -1.00
C MET A 228 22.02 -1.85 -1.56
N VAL A 229 22.94 -0.91 -1.29
CA VAL A 229 24.34 -1.23 -1.23
C VAL A 229 24.43 -2.29 -0.15
N ASP A 230 24.97 -3.45 -0.48
CA ASP A 230 25.21 -4.50 0.48
C ASP A 230 26.09 -3.94 1.61
N MET A 231 25.47 -3.62 2.75
CA MET A 231 26.15 -3.13 3.95
C MET A 231 26.86 -4.27 4.70
N SER A 232 26.87 -5.50 4.17
CA SER A 232 27.65 -6.62 4.73
C SER A 232 29.16 -6.31 4.77
N ALA A 233 29.64 -5.42 3.91
CA ALA A 233 31.03 -4.96 3.95
C ALA A 233 31.32 -3.99 5.11
N SER A 234 30.30 -3.31 5.66
CA SER A 234 30.42 -2.37 6.77
C SER A 234 30.11 -2.98 8.15
N VAL A 235 29.60 -4.21 8.21
CA VAL A 235 29.38 -4.96 9.44
C VAL A 235 30.27 -6.18 9.41
N SER A 236 31.27 -6.19 10.28
CA SER A 236 32.26 -7.26 10.46
C SER A 236 31.69 -8.67 10.27
N GLN A 237 32.27 -9.40 9.29
CA GLN A 237 32.30 -10.86 9.13
C GLN A 237 31.05 -11.62 9.57
N SER A 238 30.13 -11.83 8.64
CA SER A 238 29.36 -13.08 8.62
C SER A 238 29.35 -13.60 7.19
N PHE A 239 29.94 -14.78 6.99
CA PHE A 239 29.89 -15.51 5.73
C PHE A 239 28.43 -15.88 5.46
N VAL A 240 27.82 -15.28 4.44
CA VAL A 240 26.53 -15.72 3.92
C VAL A 240 26.74 -16.27 2.52
N THR A 241 26.43 -17.56 2.38
CA THR A 241 26.48 -18.35 1.15
C THR A 241 25.64 -17.73 0.03
N GLU A 242 26.18 -17.75 -1.19
CA GLU A 242 25.73 -17.12 -2.44
C GLU A 242 24.34 -17.53 -3.00
N SER A 243 23.31 -17.78 -2.20
CA SER A 243 22.00 -18.16 -2.78
C SER A 243 20.71 -17.75 -2.05
N ASP A 244 20.71 -16.86 -1.06
CA ASP A 244 19.48 -16.60 -0.27
C ASP A 244 19.21 -15.12 0.12
N GLY A 245 19.78 -14.14 -0.58
CA GLY A 245 19.99 -12.79 -0.02
C GLY A 245 19.39 -11.56 -0.71
N GLN A 246 18.38 -11.63 -1.59
CA GLN A 246 17.94 -10.43 -2.35
C GLN A 246 16.44 -10.14 -2.40
N PHE A 247 15.64 -10.60 -1.43
CA PHE A 247 14.20 -10.31 -1.40
C PHE A 247 13.79 -9.52 -0.15
N ARG A 248 12.78 -8.66 -0.30
CA ARG A 248 12.03 -8.08 0.80
C ARG A 248 10.73 -8.86 0.94
N LEU A 249 10.36 -9.14 2.19
CA LEU A 249 9.08 -9.77 2.52
C LEU A 249 8.12 -8.69 2.99
N PHE A 250 6.97 -8.59 2.33
CA PHE A 250 5.92 -7.64 2.65
C PHE A 250 4.66 -8.36 3.12
N ASN A 251 3.99 -7.79 4.11
CA ASN A 251 2.58 -8.07 4.37
C ASN A 251 1.77 -6.91 3.80
N ILE A 252 1.03 -7.16 2.73
CA ILE A 252 0.30 -6.12 2.00
C ILE A 252 -1.16 -6.18 2.41
N ARG A 253 -1.69 -5.05 2.89
CA ARG A 253 -3.06 -4.94 3.43
C ARG A 253 -3.92 -4.09 2.51
N TYR A 254 -5.07 -4.63 2.11
CA TYR A 254 -6.07 -3.93 1.32
C TYR A 254 -7.36 -3.81 2.11
N SER A 255 -7.85 -2.59 2.29
CA SER A 255 -9.10 -2.33 2.98
C SER A 255 -10.27 -2.57 2.02
N VAL A 256 -11.13 -3.53 2.31
CA VAL A 256 -12.13 -4.01 1.35
C VAL A 256 -13.57 -3.66 1.70
N GLY A 257 -13.83 -3.20 2.93
CA GLY A 257 -15.19 -2.95 3.43
C GLY A 257 -16.04 -2.02 2.55
N GLN A 258 -15.46 -0.97 1.96
CA GLN A 258 -16.19 -0.10 1.03
C GLN A 258 -16.54 -0.79 -0.28
N ALA A 259 -15.59 -1.50 -0.89
CA ALA A 259 -15.83 -2.23 -2.13
C ALA A 259 -16.91 -3.30 -1.93
N LEU A 260 -16.84 -4.07 -0.85
CA LEU A 260 -17.85 -5.07 -0.51
C LEU A 260 -19.25 -4.45 -0.38
N ARG A 261 -19.39 -3.29 0.27
CA ARG A 261 -20.66 -2.57 0.34
C ARG A 261 -21.17 -2.10 -1.02
N ARG A 262 -20.30 -1.54 -1.87
CA ARG A 262 -20.66 -1.13 -3.25
C ARG A 262 -21.11 -2.32 -4.10
N LEU A 263 -20.55 -3.49 -3.84
CA LEU A 263 -20.90 -4.75 -4.49
C LEU A 263 -22.14 -5.43 -3.88
N GLY A 264 -22.73 -4.87 -2.82
CA GLY A 264 -23.89 -5.46 -2.12
C GLY A 264 -23.56 -6.71 -1.30
N ILE A 265 -22.28 -6.96 -1.00
CA ILE A 265 -21.82 -8.13 -0.26
C ILE A 265 -21.80 -7.81 1.23
N ALA A 266 -22.94 -8.03 1.89
CA ALA A 266 -23.11 -7.79 3.33
C ALA A 266 -23.03 -9.08 4.17
N ASP A 267 -23.35 -10.22 3.58
CA ASP A 267 -23.30 -11.51 4.28
C ASP A 267 -21.85 -11.97 4.47
N TRP A 268 -21.52 -12.33 5.71
CA TRP A 268 -20.21 -12.83 6.10
C TRP A 268 -19.96 -14.26 5.61
N ASN A 269 -21.00 -15.01 5.25
CA ASN A 269 -20.88 -16.36 4.69
C ASN A 269 -20.69 -16.36 3.17
N THR A 270 -20.61 -15.18 2.55
CA THR A 270 -20.33 -15.05 1.12
C THR A 270 -18.82 -15.01 0.90
N ASP A 271 -18.29 -16.09 0.33
CA ASP A 271 -16.91 -16.14 -0.20
C ASP A 271 -16.71 -15.07 -1.27
N VAL A 272 -15.48 -14.58 -1.37
CA VAL A 272 -15.09 -13.60 -2.39
C VAL A 272 -13.95 -14.15 -3.24
N VAL A 273 -13.78 -13.57 -4.43
CA VAL A 273 -12.59 -13.82 -5.26
C VAL A 273 -11.72 -12.58 -5.26
N VAL A 274 -10.45 -12.79 -4.93
CA VAL A 274 -9.41 -11.76 -4.94
C VAL A 274 -8.62 -11.93 -6.23
N THR A 275 -8.70 -10.93 -7.09
CA THR A 275 -7.97 -10.90 -8.36
C THR A 275 -6.79 -9.94 -8.24
N ILE A 276 -5.59 -10.47 -8.46
CA ILE A 276 -4.34 -9.72 -8.39
C ILE A 276 -3.81 -9.55 -9.81
N VAL A 277 -3.70 -8.30 -10.23
CA VAL A 277 -3.18 -7.92 -11.55
C VAL A 277 -1.79 -7.35 -11.36
N SER A 278 -0.76 -8.12 -11.76
CA SER A 278 0.61 -7.61 -11.83
C SER A 278 0.71 -6.55 -12.93
N LYS A 279 1.23 -5.38 -12.56
CA LYS A 279 1.66 -4.35 -13.49
C LYS A 279 3.19 -4.36 -13.50
N GLY A 280 3.76 -4.49 -14.70
CA GLY A 280 5.17 -4.22 -14.90
C GLY A 280 5.47 -2.74 -14.72
N LEU A 281 6.72 -2.38 -15.01
CA LEU A 281 7.11 -0.98 -15.15
C LEU A 281 6.15 -0.23 -16.09
N ARG A 282 6.01 1.08 -15.88
CA ARG A 282 5.15 1.92 -16.70
C ARG A 282 5.38 1.66 -18.20
N ARG A 283 4.28 1.39 -18.92
CA ARG A 283 4.24 1.05 -20.36
C ARG A 283 4.93 -0.26 -20.76
N THR A 284 5.40 -1.09 -19.84
CA THR A 284 5.97 -2.42 -20.13
C THR A 284 5.11 -3.55 -19.56
N ASN A 285 5.25 -4.75 -20.10
CA ASN A 285 4.61 -5.93 -19.52
C ASN A 285 5.40 -6.43 -18.30
N PRO A 286 4.75 -7.07 -17.31
CA PRO A 286 5.47 -7.74 -16.24
C PRO A 286 6.49 -8.73 -16.81
N THR A 287 7.72 -8.66 -16.35
CA THR A 287 8.85 -9.48 -16.83
C THR A 287 9.17 -10.63 -15.87
N ILE A 288 8.78 -10.49 -14.61
CA ILE A 288 9.02 -11.47 -13.54
C ILE A 288 7.70 -11.83 -12.84
N ASP A 289 7.68 -13.01 -12.25
CA ASP A 289 6.61 -13.44 -11.35
C ASP A 289 7.02 -13.14 -9.90
N PHE A 290 6.03 -12.91 -9.05
CA PHE A 290 6.21 -12.74 -7.61
C PHE A 290 5.48 -13.83 -6.84
N TYR A 291 5.83 -14.00 -5.57
CA TYR A 291 5.27 -15.06 -4.77
C TYR A 291 4.83 -14.59 -3.40
N PHE A 292 3.80 -15.23 -2.85
CA PHE A 292 3.28 -14.95 -1.52
C PHE A 292 2.87 -16.24 -0.81
N SER A 293 2.92 -16.20 0.53
CA SER A 293 2.64 -17.37 1.36
C SER A 293 1.15 -17.61 1.60
N ASP A 294 0.36 -16.55 1.76
CA ASP A 294 -1.07 -16.68 2.05
C ASP A 294 -1.90 -15.45 1.61
N ILE A 295 -3.21 -15.63 1.42
CA ILE A 295 -4.21 -14.55 1.36
C ILE A 295 -5.23 -14.82 2.45
N LYS A 296 -5.38 -13.88 3.38
CA LYS A 296 -6.32 -14.02 4.49
C LYS A 296 -7.15 -12.78 4.73
N GLN A 297 -8.32 -13.00 5.31
CA GLN A 297 -9.14 -11.95 5.90
C GLN A 297 -8.56 -11.54 7.26
N ASP A 298 -8.46 -10.23 7.50
CA ASP A 298 -8.07 -9.65 8.80
C ASP A 298 -9.00 -8.48 9.15
N PHE A 299 -8.94 -8.03 10.39
CA PHE A 299 -9.73 -6.91 10.90
C PHE A 299 -8.83 -5.90 11.63
N GLN A 300 -8.97 -4.60 11.35
CA GLN A 300 -8.15 -3.51 11.94
C GLN A 300 -8.96 -2.35 12.53
#